data_AF-A0A3S3MXE5-F1
#
_entry.id   AF-A0A3S3MXE5-F1
#
_cell.length_a   1.000
_cell.length_b   1.000
_cell.length_c   1.000
_cell.angle_alpha   90.00
_cell.angle_beta   90.00
_cell.angle_gamma   90.00
#
_symmetry.space_group_name_H-M   'P 1'
#
loop_
_entity.id
_entity.type
_entity.pdbx_description
1 polymer ?
#
loop_
_entity_poly.entity_id
_entity_poly.type
_entity_poly.pdbx_seq_one_letter_code
_entity_poly.pdbx_strand_id
1 'polypeptide(L)'
;MDALKDLKEANGGFTGIDKVFTPLKFSYTRLGDTLLQYCFLFCSLYPEDYKISANELINNWIYEGLIDKRGTREDNINKGHTILDQLVKVSMLERGDNRAGAMFVKMHDLIRDMAIDITRTENPRSEIYAGQQLKEFSTELPEDAMRISLMLNDIKELSGEPNCQHLLTLFLQENPLQKISPDSYFNHMCSLRVLNLSFTLIKLLPNSVSNLKNLRALHLDNTWELRVFPAGIIPRLSHLEELTMHRSRWKWSSKTGEGAGIEEIMNSTRLAILDIQFQELSNFLQHAKSNKWQTMKRFFLAVGRYVSRMAECSCVEIGGCDLIGEENQLLLPDTTQRLVISDCQISSLWHFTRLLHKSELYRCEIDSCKNMEYLMAEEEPLLPDIKELEICYIPELLVLCKGIPSPDALKSLESLEVCGCDKLEYLLPARLLQQLRCLKSISVSSCRQMKEIVGEEEEMGITRTDDNNAMLILSQLQSLVIYNLQDLKGICSGVLICNALETIDIASCPELKTLPFSVDNLPCALKERRGKEEWWDAVEWDHPRTKAHFDSIPKMRRSRYEHIYLTQ
;
A
#
# COMPACT_ATOMS: atom_id res chain seq x y z
N MET A 1 15.23 -24.69 10.00
CA MET A 1 15.75 -25.93 10.61
C MET A 1 14.59 -26.45 11.43
N ASP A 2 13.82 -27.37 10.86
CA ASP A 2 12.51 -27.75 11.36
C ASP A 2 12.68 -28.89 12.38
N ALA A 3 12.82 -28.49 13.65
CA ALA A 3 13.04 -29.42 14.75
C ALA A 3 11.92 -30.47 14.87
N LEU A 4 10.73 -30.20 14.30
CA LEU A 4 9.57 -31.09 14.30
C LEU A 4 9.64 -32.13 13.18
N LYS A 5 10.13 -31.75 12.00
CA LYS A 5 10.47 -32.69 10.93
C LYS A 5 11.62 -33.62 11.36
N ASP A 6 12.64 -33.07 11.99
CA ASP A 6 13.75 -33.85 12.56
C ASP A 6 13.25 -34.80 13.68
N LEU A 7 12.26 -34.38 14.49
CA LEU A 7 11.60 -35.23 15.50
C LEU A 7 10.68 -36.31 14.89
N LYS A 8 9.96 -36.00 13.80
CA LYS A 8 9.10 -36.94 13.06
C LYS A 8 9.95 -38.04 12.39
N GLU A 9 11.11 -37.68 11.86
CA GLU A 9 12.04 -38.61 11.22
C GLU A 9 12.85 -39.44 12.24
N ALA A 10 13.17 -38.88 13.42
CA ALA A 10 14.02 -39.55 14.41
C ALA A 10 13.32 -40.60 15.31
N ASN A 11 11.99 -40.51 15.54
CA ASN A 11 11.34 -41.25 16.64
C ASN A 11 10.38 -42.39 16.26
N GLY A 12 10.12 -42.69 14.98
CA GLY A 12 9.34 -43.88 14.60
C GLY A 12 7.98 -44.08 15.31
N GLY A 13 7.37 -43.01 15.85
CA GLY A 13 6.14 -43.10 16.63
C GLY A 13 5.75 -41.82 17.39
N PHE A 14 4.45 -41.52 17.37
CA PHE A 14 3.71 -40.32 17.79
C PHE A 14 3.88 -39.82 19.25
N THR A 15 4.67 -40.48 20.10
CA THR A 15 4.60 -40.32 21.58
C THR A 15 5.08 -38.98 22.15
N GLY A 16 5.92 -38.23 21.43
CA GLY A 16 6.43 -36.91 21.86
C GLY A 16 5.55 -35.74 21.42
N ILE A 17 4.94 -35.85 20.24
CA ILE A 17 4.08 -34.81 19.64
C ILE A 17 2.76 -34.70 20.40
N ASP A 18 2.21 -35.83 20.84
CA ASP A 18 0.99 -35.86 21.67
C ASP A 18 1.11 -35.03 22.95
N LYS A 19 2.31 -34.95 23.56
CA LYS A 19 2.56 -34.15 24.76
C LYS A 19 2.52 -32.64 24.52
N VAL A 20 2.85 -32.20 23.30
CA VAL A 20 2.84 -30.78 22.90
C VAL A 20 1.47 -30.40 22.34
N PHE A 21 0.85 -31.27 21.56
CA PHE A 21 -0.46 -31.01 20.95
C PHE A 21 -1.59 -31.07 21.97
N THR A 22 -1.50 -31.89 23.02
CA THR A 22 -2.58 -31.99 24.02
C THR A 22 -2.90 -30.64 24.70
N PRO A 23 -1.92 -29.88 25.24
CA PRO A 23 -2.18 -28.55 25.79
C PRO A 23 -2.67 -27.53 24.75
N LEU A 24 -2.15 -27.57 23.53
CA LEU A 24 -2.56 -26.65 22.46
C LEU A 24 -4.01 -26.96 22.01
N LYS A 25 -4.35 -28.24 21.85
CA LYS A 25 -5.69 -28.70 21.48
C LYS A 25 -6.69 -28.35 22.57
N PHE A 26 -6.27 -28.43 23.84
CA PHE A 26 -7.08 -27.92 24.95
C PHE A 26 -7.40 -26.42 24.77
N SER A 27 -6.42 -25.58 24.42
CA SER A 27 -6.67 -24.17 24.11
C SER A 27 -7.63 -23.98 22.94
N TYR A 28 -7.56 -24.80 21.89
CA TYR A 28 -8.49 -24.79 20.77
C TYR A 28 -9.93 -25.16 21.19
N THR A 29 -10.10 -26.23 21.98
CA THR A 29 -11.44 -26.62 22.47
C THR A 29 -12.08 -25.54 23.35
N ARG A 30 -11.25 -24.77 24.06
CA ARG A 30 -11.68 -23.64 24.90
C ARG A 30 -12.08 -22.38 24.13
N LEU A 31 -11.88 -22.32 22.81
CA LEU A 31 -12.45 -21.25 22.01
C LEU A 31 -13.98 -21.21 22.16
N GLY A 32 -14.63 -22.37 22.34
CA GLY A 32 -16.04 -22.51 22.72
C GLY A 32 -17.06 -22.05 21.67
N ASP A 33 -16.63 -21.28 20.68
CA ASP A 33 -17.41 -20.81 19.54
C ASP A 33 -16.98 -21.56 18.27
N THR A 34 -17.94 -22.25 17.65
CA THR A 34 -17.73 -23.04 16.44
C THR A 34 -17.28 -22.20 15.24
N LEU A 35 -17.77 -20.97 15.09
CA LEU A 35 -17.32 -20.06 14.03
C LEU A 35 -15.86 -19.66 14.26
N LEU A 36 -15.51 -19.30 15.49
CA LEU A 36 -14.13 -18.94 15.86
C LEU A 36 -13.16 -20.10 15.58
N GLN A 37 -13.57 -21.33 15.91
CA GLN A 37 -12.82 -22.55 15.62
C GLN A 37 -12.64 -22.77 14.11
N TYR A 38 -13.68 -22.64 13.30
CA TYR A 38 -13.55 -22.82 11.85
C TYR A 38 -12.71 -21.72 11.19
N CYS A 39 -12.83 -20.47 11.63
CA CYS A 39 -11.96 -19.39 11.16
C CYS A 39 -10.49 -19.63 11.53
N PHE A 40 -10.22 -20.14 12.73
CA PHE A 40 -8.89 -20.57 13.14
C PHE A 40 -8.34 -21.70 12.26
N LEU A 41 -9.12 -22.77 12.04
CA LEU A 41 -8.70 -23.87 11.18
C LEU A 41 -8.48 -23.42 9.74
N PHE A 42 -9.27 -22.47 9.22
CA PHE A 42 -9.04 -21.89 7.89
C PHE A 42 -7.64 -21.26 7.76
N CYS A 43 -7.10 -20.65 8.82
CA CYS A 43 -5.75 -20.09 8.79
C CYS A 43 -4.66 -21.14 8.54
N SER A 44 -4.91 -22.43 8.82
CA SER A 44 -3.94 -23.50 8.54
C SER A 44 -3.71 -23.76 7.04
N LEU A 45 -4.55 -23.21 6.17
CA LEU A 45 -4.36 -23.26 4.71
C LEU A 45 -3.11 -22.51 4.25
N TYR A 46 -2.63 -21.54 5.03
CA TYR A 46 -1.42 -20.77 4.71
C TYR A 46 -0.17 -21.49 5.23
N PRO A 47 1.02 -21.27 4.66
CA PRO A 47 2.29 -21.84 5.13
C PRO A 47 2.69 -21.38 6.54
N GLU A 48 3.70 -22.04 7.09
CA GLU A 48 4.40 -21.65 8.32
C GLU A 48 4.95 -20.23 8.23
N ASP A 49 4.83 -19.47 9.33
CA ASP A 49 5.24 -18.07 9.47
C ASP A 49 4.75 -17.09 8.37
N TYR A 50 3.78 -17.52 7.55
CA TYR A 50 3.27 -16.71 6.45
C TYR A 50 2.53 -15.48 6.97
N LYS A 51 2.86 -14.30 6.43
CA LYS A 51 2.21 -13.03 6.80
C LYS A 51 0.94 -12.86 5.99
N ILE A 52 -0.19 -13.18 6.60
CA ILE A 52 -1.51 -13.11 5.97
C ILE A 52 -2.07 -11.70 6.19
N SER A 53 -2.42 -10.98 5.11
CA SER A 53 -3.16 -9.71 5.25
C SER A 53 -4.49 -9.97 5.95
N ALA A 54 -4.80 -9.18 6.98
CA ALA A 54 -6.07 -9.35 7.69
C ALA A 54 -7.28 -9.14 6.77
N ASN A 55 -7.19 -8.19 5.85
CA ASN A 55 -8.25 -7.92 4.88
C ASN A 55 -8.48 -9.11 3.95
N GLU A 56 -7.41 -9.72 3.43
CA GLU A 56 -7.49 -10.93 2.62
C GLU A 56 -8.14 -12.08 3.39
N LEU A 57 -7.70 -12.32 4.63
CA LEU A 57 -8.22 -13.40 5.47
C LEU A 57 -9.70 -13.23 5.80
N ILE A 58 -10.11 -12.02 6.20
CA ILE A 58 -11.52 -11.69 6.48
C ILE A 58 -12.36 -11.85 5.21
N ASN A 59 -11.89 -11.32 4.09
CA ASN A 59 -12.60 -11.44 2.81
C ASN A 59 -12.79 -12.91 2.41
N ASN A 60 -11.77 -13.74 2.57
CA ASN A 60 -11.86 -15.18 2.33
C ASN A 60 -12.91 -15.85 3.24
N TRP A 61 -12.97 -15.53 4.53
CA TRP A 61 -14.02 -16.04 5.42
C TRP A 61 -15.43 -15.62 4.99
N ILE A 62 -15.60 -14.40 4.47
CA ILE A 62 -16.88 -13.90 3.96
C ILE A 62 -17.25 -14.55 2.63
N TYR A 63 -16.30 -14.70 1.71
CA TYR A 63 -16.54 -15.30 0.40
C TYR A 63 -16.89 -16.78 0.51
N GLU A 64 -16.15 -17.51 1.35
CA GLU A 64 -16.45 -18.91 1.62
C GLU A 64 -17.80 -19.06 2.34
N GLY A 65 -18.22 -18.04 3.10
CA GLY A 65 -19.49 -18.00 3.81
C GLY A 65 -19.41 -18.53 5.25
N LEU A 66 -18.21 -18.55 5.84
CA LEU A 66 -18.03 -18.78 7.28
C LEU A 66 -18.67 -17.64 8.07
N ILE A 67 -18.44 -16.40 7.63
CA ILE A 67 -19.13 -15.23 8.16
C ILE A 67 -20.44 -15.04 7.40
N ASP A 68 -21.55 -15.31 8.09
CA ASP A 68 -22.92 -15.28 7.54
C ASP A 68 -23.30 -13.90 6.98
N LYS A 69 -23.87 -13.86 5.77
CA LYS A 69 -24.23 -12.63 5.02
C LYS A 69 -25.57 -12.02 5.42
N ARG A 70 -26.12 -12.33 6.60
CA ARG A 70 -27.40 -11.76 7.05
C ARG A 70 -27.32 -10.25 7.35
N GLY A 71 -26.12 -9.71 7.58
CA GLY A 71 -25.86 -8.28 7.77
C GLY A 71 -25.33 -7.59 6.51
N THR A 72 -25.03 -6.29 6.63
CA THR A 72 -24.32 -5.55 5.58
C THR A 72 -22.90 -6.09 5.40
N ARG A 73 -22.24 -5.76 4.28
CA ARG A 73 -20.82 -6.16 4.09
C ARG A 73 -19.93 -5.59 5.20
N GLU A 74 -20.24 -4.36 5.65
CA GLU A 74 -19.51 -3.69 6.72
C GLU A 74 -19.64 -4.45 8.04
N ASP A 75 -20.85 -4.92 8.37
CA ASP A 75 -21.07 -5.77 9.55
C ASP A 75 -20.24 -7.05 9.49
N ASN A 76 -20.11 -7.65 8.31
CA ASN A 76 -19.33 -8.87 8.11
C ASN A 76 -17.83 -8.62 8.24
N ILE A 77 -17.34 -7.46 7.76
CA ILE A 77 -15.93 -7.05 7.92
C ILE A 77 -15.63 -6.80 9.39
N ASN A 78 -16.48 -6.05 10.09
CA ASN A 78 -16.34 -5.79 11.53
C ASN A 78 -16.40 -7.06 12.37
N LYS A 79 -17.26 -8.02 12.00
CA LYS A 79 -17.29 -9.35 12.61
C LYS A 79 -15.99 -10.12 12.33
N GLY A 80 -15.44 -10.03 11.13
CA GLY A 80 -14.14 -10.59 10.79
C GLY A 80 -13.01 -10.05 11.64
N HIS A 81 -12.94 -8.73 11.83
CA HIS A 81 -11.98 -8.10 12.74
C HIS A 81 -12.15 -8.57 14.18
N THR A 82 -13.39 -8.69 14.67
CA THR A 82 -13.68 -9.19 16.02
C THR A 82 -13.16 -10.62 16.23
N ILE A 83 -13.35 -11.50 15.23
CA ILE A 83 -12.82 -12.88 15.27
C ILE A 83 -11.29 -12.86 15.28
N LEU A 84 -10.67 -12.05 14.43
CA LEU A 84 -9.21 -11.90 14.39
C LEU A 84 -8.64 -11.44 15.74
N ASP A 85 -9.23 -10.40 16.33
CA ASP A 85 -8.81 -9.88 17.63
C ASP A 85 -8.95 -10.92 18.74
N GLN A 86 -10.00 -11.74 18.70
CA GLN A 86 -10.17 -12.84 19.64
C GLN A 86 -9.09 -13.91 19.49
N LEU A 87 -8.78 -14.34 18.26
CA LEU A 87 -7.72 -15.32 17.99
C LEU A 87 -6.34 -14.80 18.41
N VAL A 88 -6.06 -13.51 18.16
CA VAL A 88 -4.82 -12.86 18.61
C VAL A 88 -4.78 -12.79 20.14
N LYS A 89 -5.88 -12.44 20.80
CA LYS A 89 -5.97 -12.35 22.27
C LYS A 89 -5.67 -13.67 22.98
N VAL A 90 -6.01 -14.80 22.37
CA VAL A 90 -5.71 -16.14 22.92
C VAL A 90 -4.39 -16.72 22.39
N SER A 91 -3.59 -15.91 21.71
CA SER A 91 -2.30 -16.29 21.13
C SER A 91 -2.36 -17.45 20.12
N MET A 92 -3.52 -17.65 19.48
CA MET A 92 -3.67 -18.59 18.36
C MET A 92 -3.13 -18.01 17.06
N LEU A 93 -3.09 -16.67 16.97
CA LEU A 93 -2.46 -15.92 15.90
C LEU A 93 -1.58 -14.82 16.50
N GLU A 94 -0.51 -14.48 15.81
CA GLU A 94 0.37 -13.36 16.16
C GLU A 94 0.06 -12.19 15.23
N ARG A 95 -0.16 -11.01 15.82
CA ARG A 95 -0.39 -9.77 15.08
C ARG A 95 0.94 -9.06 14.79
N GLY A 96 1.06 -8.51 13.60
CA GLY A 96 2.12 -7.56 13.26
C GLY A 96 1.64 -6.53 12.25
N ASP A 97 2.43 -5.46 12.09
CA ASP A 97 2.17 -4.42 11.11
C ASP A 97 3.31 -4.40 10.09
N ASN A 98 2.98 -4.27 8.80
CA ASN A 98 3.98 -4.14 7.77
C ASN A 98 4.56 -2.71 7.74
N ARG A 99 5.56 -2.47 6.88
CA ARG A 99 6.21 -1.15 6.80
C ARG A 99 5.25 -0.01 6.40
N ALA A 100 4.12 -0.32 5.77
CA ALA A 100 3.09 0.62 5.38
C ALA A 100 1.99 0.76 6.44
N GLY A 101 2.15 0.19 7.64
CA GLY A 101 1.17 0.23 8.73
C GLY A 101 -0.02 -0.70 8.55
N ALA A 102 0.00 -1.55 7.52
CA ALA A 102 -1.07 -2.49 7.25
C ALA A 102 -0.93 -3.76 8.11
N MET A 103 -2.04 -4.17 8.73
CA MET A 103 -2.07 -5.24 9.71
C MET A 103 -2.04 -6.61 9.03
N PHE A 104 -1.16 -7.47 9.52
CA PHE A 104 -1.13 -8.88 9.16
C PHE A 104 -1.20 -9.76 10.40
N VAL A 105 -1.61 -11.01 10.19
CA VAL A 105 -1.47 -12.07 11.17
C VAL A 105 -0.59 -13.19 10.66
N LYS A 106 0.04 -13.92 11.57
CA LYS A 106 0.75 -15.16 11.28
C LYS A 106 0.36 -16.24 12.29
N MET A 107 0.40 -17.49 11.86
CA MET A 107 0.21 -18.64 12.73
C MET A 107 1.58 -19.26 13.02
N HIS A 108 1.88 -19.42 14.31
CA HIS A 108 3.12 -20.08 14.74
C HIS A 108 3.11 -21.55 14.31
N ASP A 109 4.26 -22.09 13.91
CA ASP A 109 4.40 -23.43 13.31
C ASP A 109 3.77 -24.54 14.15
N LEU A 110 4.05 -24.62 15.46
CA LEU A 110 3.39 -25.59 16.37
C LEU A 110 1.86 -25.49 16.41
N ILE A 111 1.31 -24.27 16.35
CA ILE A 111 -0.14 -24.03 16.37
C ILE A 111 -0.74 -24.46 15.04
N ARG A 112 -0.03 -24.18 13.94
CA ARG A 112 -0.41 -24.59 12.59
C ARG A 112 -0.41 -26.10 12.45
N ASP A 113 0.64 -26.77 12.91
CA ASP A 113 0.77 -28.22 12.87
C ASP A 113 -0.36 -28.91 13.64
N MET A 114 -0.72 -28.37 14.82
CA MET A 114 -1.91 -28.80 15.56
C MET A 114 -3.21 -28.52 14.78
N ALA A 115 -3.37 -27.35 14.16
CA ALA A 115 -4.56 -27.02 13.40
C ALA A 115 -4.73 -27.93 12.17
N ILE A 116 -3.64 -28.35 11.52
CA ILE A 116 -3.65 -29.33 10.44
C ILE A 116 -4.07 -30.71 10.97
N ASP A 117 -3.55 -31.13 12.12
CA ASP A 117 -3.94 -32.39 12.76
C ASP A 117 -5.44 -32.43 13.13
N ILE A 118 -5.96 -31.34 13.70
CA ILE A 118 -7.40 -31.19 14.00
C ILE A 118 -8.22 -31.21 12.71
N THR A 119 -7.79 -30.46 11.69
CA THR A 119 -8.44 -30.46 10.37
C THR A 119 -8.53 -31.87 9.80
N ARG A 120 -7.44 -32.65 9.82
CA ARG A 120 -7.42 -34.01 9.28
C ARG A 120 -8.30 -34.98 10.06
N THR A 121 -8.39 -34.82 11.38
CA THR A 121 -9.11 -35.78 12.26
C THR A 121 -10.58 -35.45 12.43
N GLU A 122 -10.93 -34.16 12.53
CA GLU A 122 -12.28 -33.69 12.87
C GLU A 122 -13.03 -33.07 11.69
N ASN A 123 -12.33 -32.61 10.63
CA ASN A 123 -12.93 -31.98 9.45
C ASN A 123 -12.16 -32.29 8.15
N PRO A 124 -12.12 -33.55 7.69
CA PRO A 124 -11.20 -34.04 6.64
C PRO A 124 -11.45 -33.48 5.24
N ARG A 125 -12.30 -32.44 5.10
CA ARG A 125 -12.64 -31.83 3.80
C ARG A 125 -11.66 -30.72 3.39
N SER A 126 -10.53 -30.57 4.07
CA SER A 126 -9.53 -29.57 3.73
C SER A 126 -8.17 -30.24 3.50
N GLU A 127 -7.69 -30.13 2.28
CA GLU A 127 -6.41 -30.67 1.82
C GLU A 127 -5.34 -29.57 1.89
N ILE A 128 -4.35 -29.77 2.76
CA ILE A 128 -3.35 -28.76 3.09
C ILE A 128 -1.97 -29.25 2.65
N TYR A 129 -1.54 -28.74 1.50
CA TYR A 129 -0.26 -29.01 0.87
C TYR A 129 0.65 -27.76 0.82
N ALA A 130 0.25 -26.67 1.48
CA ALA A 130 0.97 -25.41 1.44
C ALA A 130 2.38 -25.52 2.06
N GLY A 131 3.39 -25.01 1.36
CA GLY A 131 4.77 -24.96 1.84
C GLY A 131 5.56 -26.28 1.77
N GLN A 132 5.05 -27.32 1.12
CA GLN A 132 5.63 -28.67 1.16
C GLN A 132 6.71 -28.95 0.09
N GLN A 133 7.08 -27.95 -0.72
CA GLN A 133 8.07 -28.07 -1.80
C GLN A 133 7.68 -29.11 -2.87
N LEU A 134 6.38 -29.24 -3.12
CA LEU A 134 5.85 -30.15 -4.13
C LEU A 134 6.24 -29.68 -5.53
N LYS A 135 6.81 -30.57 -6.34
CA LYS A 135 7.19 -30.29 -7.75
C LYS A 135 6.13 -30.75 -8.74
N GLU A 136 5.44 -31.83 -8.39
CA GLU A 136 4.37 -32.46 -9.15
C GLU A 136 3.19 -32.64 -8.21
N PHE A 137 1.98 -32.43 -8.73
CA PHE A 137 0.75 -32.65 -7.99
C PHE A 137 -0.12 -33.64 -8.77
N SER A 138 -0.54 -34.71 -8.08
CA SER A 138 -1.37 -35.76 -8.66
C SER A 138 -2.72 -35.21 -9.14
N THR A 139 -3.31 -35.85 -10.16
CA THR A 139 -4.62 -35.50 -10.71
C THR A 139 -5.79 -35.93 -9.80
N GLU A 140 -5.54 -36.77 -8.80
CA GLU A 140 -6.57 -37.30 -7.91
C GLU A 140 -6.78 -36.37 -6.71
N LEU A 141 -7.59 -35.34 -6.92
CA LEU A 141 -8.13 -34.54 -5.83
C LEU A 141 -9.33 -35.24 -5.18
N PRO A 142 -9.49 -35.19 -3.84
CA PRO A 142 -10.65 -35.78 -3.20
C PRO A 142 -11.95 -35.13 -3.67
N GLU A 143 -12.95 -35.95 -4.01
CA GLU A 143 -14.23 -35.47 -4.56
C GLU A 143 -15.03 -34.63 -3.53
N ASP A 144 -14.86 -34.94 -2.24
CA ASP A 144 -15.53 -34.28 -1.12
C ASP A 144 -14.73 -33.12 -0.48
N ALA A 145 -13.56 -32.79 -1.04
CA ALA A 145 -12.76 -31.66 -0.60
C ALA A 145 -13.53 -30.34 -0.76
N MET A 146 -13.61 -29.57 0.33
CA MET A 146 -14.15 -28.21 0.38
C MET A 146 -13.05 -27.16 0.26
N ARG A 147 -11.81 -27.48 0.65
CA ARG A 147 -10.66 -26.56 0.57
C ARG A 147 -9.43 -27.30 0.12
N ILE A 148 -8.68 -26.70 -0.81
CA ILE A 148 -7.38 -27.21 -1.22
C ILE A 148 -6.41 -26.03 -1.21
N SER A 149 -5.31 -26.18 -0.47
CA SER A 149 -4.20 -25.23 -0.49
C SER A 149 -2.92 -25.89 -0.98
N LEU A 150 -2.48 -25.43 -2.14
CA LEU A 150 -1.24 -25.81 -2.82
C LEU A 150 -0.26 -24.64 -2.89
N MET A 151 -0.51 -23.55 -2.17
CA MET A 151 0.31 -22.34 -2.24
C MET A 151 1.74 -22.57 -1.75
N LEU A 152 2.67 -21.74 -2.24
CA LEU A 152 4.09 -21.78 -1.85
C LEU A 152 4.68 -23.20 -2.04
N ASN A 153 4.68 -23.66 -3.28
CA ASN A 153 5.28 -24.93 -3.71
C ASN A 153 6.09 -24.70 -5.00
N ASP A 154 6.64 -25.77 -5.57
CA ASP A 154 7.44 -25.76 -6.80
C ASP A 154 6.65 -26.32 -8.01
N ILE A 155 5.31 -26.26 -7.97
CA ILE A 155 4.43 -26.85 -8.99
C ILE A 155 4.51 -26.01 -10.26
N LYS A 156 4.91 -26.65 -11.38
CA LYS A 156 5.05 -25.98 -12.67
C LYS A 156 3.85 -26.14 -13.60
N GLU A 157 3.13 -27.25 -13.46
CA GLU A 157 1.99 -27.57 -14.30
C GLU A 157 0.89 -28.20 -13.47
N LEU A 158 -0.36 -27.83 -13.77
CA LEU A 158 -1.54 -28.57 -13.33
C LEU A 158 -2.08 -29.36 -14.52
N SER A 159 -2.25 -30.65 -14.32
CA SER A 159 -2.76 -31.60 -15.31
C SER A 159 -4.05 -32.26 -14.84
N GLY A 160 -4.86 -32.76 -15.78
CA GLY A 160 -6.05 -33.58 -15.48
C GLY A 160 -7.36 -32.79 -15.36
N GLU A 161 -8.44 -33.50 -15.04
CA GLU A 161 -9.79 -32.92 -14.88
C GLU A 161 -10.37 -33.35 -13.52
N PRO A 162 -9.91 -32.75 -12.41
CA PRO A 162 -10.35 -33.15 -11.07
C PRO A 162 -11.85 -32.91 -10.87
N ASN A 163 -12.53 -33.88 -10.25
CA ASN A 163 -13.96 -33.84 -9.98
C ASN A 163 -14.24 -33.32 -8.55
N CYS A 164 -14.05 -32.02 -8.31
CA CYS A 164 -14.20 -31.41 -6.98
C CYS A 164 -15.42 -30.49 -6.91
N GLN A 165 -16.62 -31.07 -7.00
CA GLN A 165 -17.87 -30.29 -7.11
C GLN A 165 -18.21 -29.49 -5.85
N HIS A 166 -17.65 -29.88 -4.69
CA HIS A 166 -17.88 -29.24 -3.40
C HIS A 166 -16.78 -28.24 -2.99
N LEU A 167 -15.75 -28.09 -3.82
CA LEU A 167 -14.62 -27.20 -3.53
C LEU A 167 -15.08 -25.76 -3.47
N LEU A 168 -14.78 -25.07 -2.37
CA LEU A 168 -15.09 -23.65 -2.15
C LEU A 168 -13.87 -22.76 -2.30
N THR A 169 -12.69 -23.25 -1.91
CA THR A 169 -11.43 -22.50 -1.91
C THR A 169 -10.31 -23.30 -2.54
N LEU A 170 -9.65 -22.70 -3.53
CA LEU A 170 -8.45 -23.23 -4.16
C LEU A 170 -7.33 -22.18 -4.13
N PHE A 171 -6.28 -22.46 -3.36
CA PHE A 171 -5.08 -21.64 -3.27
C PHE A 171 -3.95 -22.28 -4.06
N LEU A 172 -3.45 -21.57 -5.07
CA LEU A 172 -2.36 -21.97 -5.97
C LEU A 172 -1.23 -20.93 -6.03
N GLN A 173 -1.36 -19.84 -5.28
CA GLN A 173 -0.43 -18.72 -5.33
C GLN A 173 1.00 -19.11 -4.96
N GLU A 174 1.96 -18.31 -5.41
CA GLU A 174 3.39 -18.52 -5.14
C GLU A 174 3.90 -19.90 -5.62
N ASN A 175 3.39 -20.35 -6.74
CA ASN A 175 3.95 -21.49 -7.48
C ASN A 175 4.56 -21.01 -8.79
N PRO A 176 5.65 -21.62 -9.29
CA PRO A 176 6.17 -21.38 -10.63
C PRO A 176 5.29 -22.00 -11.73
N LEU A 177 3.96 -21.97 -11.53
CA LEU A 177 2.93 -22.58 -12.36
C LEU A 177 2.84 -21.86 -13.70
N GLN A 178 3.24 -22.54 -14.77
CA GLN A 178 3.30 -21.99 -16.13
C GLN A 178 2.09 -22.37 -16.98
N LYS A 179 1.47 -23.51 -16.66
CA LYS A 179 0.43 -24.13 -17.49
C LYS A 179 -0.62 -24.82 -16.63
N ILE A 180 -1.88 -24.58 -16.96
CA ILE A 180 -3.03 -25.32 -16.44
C ILE A 180 -3.66 -26.01 -17.65
N SER A 181 -3.72 -27.33 -17.63
CA SER A 181 -4.22 -28.11 -18.76
C SER A 181 -4.96 -29.39 -18.32
N PRO A 182 -5.92 -29.87 -19.11
CA PRO A 182 -6.53 -29.23 -20.28
C PRO A 182 -7.26 -27.91 -19.92
N ASP A 183 -7.71 -27.19 -20.94
CA ASP A 183 -8.50 -25.96 -20.75
C ASP A 183 -9.75 -26.20 -19.88
N SER A 184 -10.24 -27.44 -19.85
CA SER A 184 -11.36 -27.96 -19.04
C SER A 184 -11.05 -28.18 -17.54
N TYR A 185 -9.84 -27.88 -17.05
CA TYR A 185 -9.42 -28.17 -15.66
C TYR A 185 -10.44 -27.74 -14.58
N PHE A 186 -11.10 -26.59 -14.76
CA PHE A 186 -12.06 -26.05 -13.78
C PHE A 186 -13.52 -26.47 -14.00
N ASN A 187 -13.83 -27.31 -14.99
CA ASN A 187 -15.21 -27.64 -15.37
C ASN A 187 -16.03 -28.26 -14.23
N HIS A 188 -15.42 -29.08 -13.39
CA HIS A 188 -16.10 -29.81 -12.31
C HIS A 188 -15.94 -29.16 -10.93
N MET A 189 -15.62 -27.86 -10.87
CA MET A 189 -15.46 -27.09 -9.63
C MET A 189 -16.60 -26.06 -9.43
N CYS A 190 -17.85 -26.45 -9.70
CA CYS A 190 -18.96 -25.50 -9.80
C CYS A 190 -19.28 -24.73 -8.50
N SER A 191 -18.86 -25.22 -7.33
CA SER A 191 -19.07 -24.55 -6.04
C SER A 191 -17.98 -23.54 -5.67
N LEU A 192 -16.90 -23.44 -6.47
CA LEU A 192 -15.73 -22.65 -6.12
C LEU A 192 -16.10 -21.18 -5.93
N ARG A 193 -15.64 -20.61 -4.81
CA ARG A 193 -15.91 -19.21 -4.40
C ARG A 193 -14.63 -18.38 -4.39
N VAL A 194 -13.48 -18.99 -4.10
CA VAL A 194 -12.19 -18.33 -4.08
C VAL A 194 -11.20 -19.12 -4.92
N LEU A 195 -10.62 -18.46 -5.92
CA LEU A 195 -9.52 -18.97 -6.73
C LEU A 195 -8.35 -17.98 -6.66
N ASN A 196 -7.24 -18.40 -6.06
CA ASN A 196 -6.05 -17.58 -5.96
C ASN A 196 -4.91 -18.17 -6.81
N LEU A 197 -4.56 -17.45 -7.87
CA LEU A 197 -3.50 -17.76 -8.84
C LEU A 197 -2.39 -16.69 -8.81
N SER A 198 -2.35 -15.84 -7.78
CA SER A 198 -1.37 -14.76 -7.65
C SER A 198 0.07 -15.30 -7.58
N PHE A 199 1.05 -14.54 -8.03
CA PHE A 199 2.47 -14.93 -8.06
C PHE A 199 2.73 -16.25 -8.81
N THR A 200 1.92 -16.54 -9.83
CA THR A 200 2.16 -17.65 -10.76
C THR A 200 2.70 -17.16 -12.10
N LEU A 201 3.22 -18.08 -12.92
CA LEU A 201 3.81 -17.81 -14.23
C LEU A 201 2.87 -18.20 -15.39
N ILE A 202 1.57 -18.29 -15.12
CA ILE A 202 0.59 -18.71 -16.13
C ILE A 202 0.59 -17.74 -17.30
N LYS A 203 0.59 -18.28 -18.52
CA LYS A 203 0.58 -17.46 -19.75
C LYS A 203 -0.83 -17.17 -20.26
N LEU A 204 -1.77 -18.05 -19.96
CA LEU A 204 -3.15 -18.03 -20.40
C LEU A 204 -4.01 -18.48 -19.21
N LEU A 205 -5.07 -17.72 -18.92
CA LEU A 205 -6.12 -18.17 -18.00
C LEU A 205 -7.04 -19.15 -18.75
N PRO A 206 -7.35 -20.36 -18.23
CA PRO A 206 -8.23 -21.31 -18.93
C PRO A 206 -9.65 -20.79 -19.13
N ASN A 207 -10.28 -21.10 -20.27
CA ASN A 207 -11.66 -20.68 -20.54
C ASN A 207 -12.69 -21.35 -19.61
N SER A 208 -12.36 -22.53 -19.06
CA SER A 208 -13.21 -23.19 -18.05
C SER A 208 -13.41 -22.37 -16.78
N VAL A 209 -12.58 -21.36 -16.50
CA VAL A 209 -12.85 -20.40 -15.40
C VAL A 209 -14.23 -19.76 -15.56
N SER A 210 -14.71 -19.58 -16.79
CA SER A 210 -16.04 -19.05 -17.07
C SER A 210 -17.21 -19.95 -16.59
N ASN A 211 -16.93 -21.21 -16.22
CA ASN A 211 -17.90 -22.14 -15.64
C ASN A 211 -18.06 -21.99 -14.11
N LEU A 212 -17.19 -21.22 -13.45
CA LEU A 212 -17.17 -21.02 -12.00
C LEU A 212 -18.23 -19.99 -11.56
N LYS A 213 -19.52 -20.30 -11.78
CA LYS A 213 -20.64 -19.36 -11.56
C LYS A 213 -20.80 -18.88 -10.11
N ASN A 214 -20.25 -19.60 -9.14
CA ASN A 214 -20.27 -19.24 -7.72
C ASN A 214 -19.01 -18.47 -7.26
N LEU A 215 -18.06 -18.22 -8.18
CA LEU A 215 -16.82 -17.54 -7.87
C LEU A 215 -17.11 -16.13 -7.38
N ARG A 216 -16.54 -15.77 -6.23
CA ARG A 216 -16.63 -14.46 -5.60
C ARG A 216 -15.31 -13.71 -5.64
N ALA A 217 -14.20 -14.43 -5.60
CA ALA A 217 -12.87 -13.84 -5.66
C ALA A 217 -11.98 -14.58 -6.67
N LEU A 218 -11.39 -13.80 -7.58
CA LEU A 218 -10.36 -14.26 -8.52
C LEU A 218 -9.12 -13.40 -8.33
N HIS A 219 -8.05 -13.98 -7.79
CA HIS A 219 -6.78 -13.29 -7.58
C HIS A 219 -5.75 -13.75 -8.61
N LEU A 220 -5.15 -12.79 -9.30
CA LEU A 220 -4.16 -12.96 -10.36
C LEU A 220 -3.01 -11.96 -10.19
N ASP A 221 -2.82 -11.39 -8.99
CA ASP A 221 -1.75 -10.44 -8.71
C ASP A 221 -0.39 -11.03 -9.03
N ASN A 222 0.54 -10.22 -9.53
CA ASN A 222 1.90 -10.63 -9.86
C ASN A 222 1.97 -11.82 -10.86
N THR A 223 0.99 -11.93 -11.76
CA THR A 223 1.06 -12.85 -12.91
C THR A 223 1.79 -12.20 -14.09
N TRP A 224 3.12 -12.07 -13.97
CA TRP A 224 3.96 -11.30 -14.92
C TRP A 224 4.08 -11.93 -16.32
N GLU A 225 3.60 -13.16 -16.50
CA GLU A 225 3.58 -13.87 -17.79
C GLU A 225 2.17 -13.99 -18.40
N LEU A 226 1.12 -13.54 -17.72
CA LEU A 226 -0.27 -13.67 -18.19
C LEU A 226 -0.51 -12.78 -19.41
N ARG A 227 -0.45 -13.38 -20.61
CA ARG A 227 -0.57 -12.70 -21.90
C ARG A 227 -1.98 -12.64 -22.43
N VAL A 228 -2.86 -13.55 -22.00
CA VAL A 228 -4.24 -13.63 -22.45
C VAL A 228 -5.16 -13.91 -21.27
N PHE A 229 -6.06 -12.95 -21.02
CA PHE A 229 -7.27 -13.16 -20.24
C PHE A 229 -8.42 -13.38 -21.23
N PRO A 230 -9.00 -14.59 -21.34
CA PRO A 230 -10.01 -14.87 -22.37
C PRO A 230 -11.26 -14.00 -22.25
N ALA A 231 -11.80 -13.62 -23.40
CA ALA A 231 -13.04 -12.85 -23.48
C ALA A 231 -14.25 -13.66 -23.01
N GLY A 232 -15.21 -12.99 -22.39
CA GLY A 232 -16.48 -13.55 -21.95
C GLY A 232 -16.41 -14.31 -20.61
N ILE A 233 -15.28 -14.26 -19.89
CA ILE A 233 -15.16 -14.84 -18.55
C ILE A 233 -15.96 -13.99 -17.56
N ILE A 234 -15.65 -12.69 -17.43
CA ILE A 234 -16.24 -11.83 -16.39
C ILE A 234 -17.78 -11.77 -16.48
N PRO A 235 -18.41 -11.63 -17.67
CA PRO A 235 -19.87 -11.66 -17.79
C PRO A 235 -20.52 -12.96 -17.29
N ARG A 236 -19.82 -14.10 -17.31
CA ARG A 236 -20.34 -15.39 -16.82
C ARG A 236 -20.15 -15.57 -15.32
N LEU A 237 -19.19 -14.88 -14.72
CA LEU A 237 -18.93 -14.87 -13.28
C LEU A 237 -19.90 -13.93 -12.55
N SER A 238 -21.19 -14.28 -12.56
CA SER A 238 -22.27 -13.42 -12.07
C SER A 238 -22.30 -13.17 -10.55
N HIS A 239 -21.40 -13.82 -9.79
CA HIS A 239 -21.21 -13.63 -8.35
C HIS A 239 -19.86 -13.01 -7.97
N LEU A 240 -19.05 -12.62 -8.96
CA LEU A 240 -17.71 -12.08 -8.73
C LEU A 240 -17.79 -10.74 -7.98
N GLU A 241 -17.21 -10.71 -6.78
CA GLU A 241 -17.15 -9.56 -5.88
C GLU A 241 -15.74 -8.91 -5.92
N GLU A 242 -14.69 -9.71 -6.11
CA GLU A 242 -13.29 -9.28 -6.10
C GLU A 242 -12.51 -9.84 -7.29
N LEU A 243 -11.85 -8.94 -8.03
CA LEU A 243 -10.90 -9.26 -9.09
C LEU A 243 -9.63 -8.47 -8.84
N THR A 244 -8.51 -9.16 -8.61
CA THR A 244 -7.21 -8.52 -8.40
C THR A 244 -6.20 -9.03 -9.43
N MET A 245 -5.50 -8.10 -10.06
CA MET A 245 -4.55 -8.33 -11.14
C MET A 245 -3.35 -7.36 -11.02
N HIS A 246 -3.01 -6.93 -9.81
CA HIS A 246 -1.91 -6.01 -9.54
C HIS A 246 -0.61 -6.52 -10.17
N ARG A 247 0.14 -5.69 -10.91
CA ARG A 247 1.40 -6.12 -11.57
C ARG A 247 1.26 -7.34 -12.49
N SER A 248 0.06 -7.62 -13.01
CA SER A 248 -0.12 -8.64 -14.05
C SER A 248 0.38 -8.15 -15.40
N ARG A 249 0.75 -9.07 -16.29
CA ARG A 249 1.09 -8.70 -17.67
C ARG A 249 -0.12 -8.30 -18.50
N TRP A 250 -1.29 -8.88 -18.23
CA TRP A 250 -2.52 -8.50 -18.90
C TRP A 250 -2.93 -7.08 -18.52
N LYS A 251 -3.19 -6.24 -19.53
CA LYS A 251 -3.65 -4.87 -19.36
C LYS A 251 -4.99 -4.69 -20.05
N TRP A 252 -5.90 -3.99 -19.39
CA TRP A 252 -7.25 -3.82 -19.87
C TRP A 252 -7.33 -2.68 -20.89
N SER A 253 -7.88 -2.95 -22.07
CA SER A 253 -8.06 -1.99 -23.17
C SER A 253 -9.43 -2.09 -23.82
N SER A 254 -9.84 -1.06 -24.58
CA SER A 254 -11.02 -1.09 -25.45
C SER A 254 -10.74 -1.71 -26.83
N LYS A 255 -9.48 -1.70 -27.27
CA LYS A 255 -9.04 -2.36 -28.51
C LYS A 255 -8.66 -3.80 -28.18
N THR A 256 -9.65 -4.69 -28.16
CA THR A 256 -9.41 -6.10 -27.83
C THR A 256 -8.69 -6.81 -28.98
N GLY A 257 -7.53 -7.39 -28.67
CA GLY A 257 -6.95 -8.46 -29.48
C GLY A 257 -7.66 -9.79 -29.17
N GLU A 258 -6.90 -10.80 -28.77
CA GLU A 258 -7.42 -12.16 -28.50
C GLU A 258 -8.04 -12.36 -27.10
N GLY A 259 -8.42 -11.31 -26.36
CA GLY A 259 -8.93 -11.46 -24.98
C GLY A 259 -9.89 -10.37 -24.51
N ALA A 260 -10.20 -10.37 -23.21
CA ALA A 260 -11.23 -9.55 -22.59
C ALA A 260 -10.94 -8.04 -22.63
N GLY A 261 -11.96 -7.26 -22.96
CA GLY A 261 -11.89 -5.80 -22.97
C GLY A 261 -12.39 -5.15 -21.68
N ILE A 262 -12.11 -3.85 -21.52
CA ILE A 262 -12.64 -3.06 -20.39
C ILE A 262 -14.17 -3.10 -20.26
N GLU A 263 -14.89 -3.36 -21.36
CA GLU A 263 -16.36 -3.46 -21.37
C GLU A 263 -16.87 -4.56 -20.44
N GLU A 264 -16.14 -5.65 -20.30
CA GLU A 264 -16.50 -6.75 -19.40
C GLU A 264 -16.47 -6.32 -17.93
N ILE A 265 -15.52 -5.47 -17.56
CA ILE A 265 -15.44 -4.89 -16.21
C ILE A 265 -16.54 -3.84 -16.02
N MET A 266 -16.72 -2.94 -16.98
CA MET A 266 -17.71 -1.87 -16.89
C MET A 266 -19.14 -2.41 -16.81
N ASN A 267 -19.41 -3.56 -17.43
CA ASN A 267 -20.72 -4.20 -17.42
C ASN A 267 -20.95 -5.13 -16.21
N SER A 268 -19.92 -5.37 -15.38
CA SER A 268 -20.09 -6.13 -14.15
C SER A 268 -21.01 -5.41 -13.17
N THR A 269 -21.87 -6.17 -12.50
CA THR A 269 -22.87 -5.64 -11.56
C THR A 269 -22.57 -5.92 -10.09
N ARG A 270 -21.53 -6.72 -9.80
CA ARG A 270 -21.21 -7.17 -8.44
C ARG A 270 -19.78 -6.90 -7.99
N LEU A 271 -18.88 -6.54 -8.91
CA LEU A 271 -17.51 -6.20 -8.56
C LEU A 271 -17.52 -5.03 -7.56
N ALA A 272 -17.02 -5.31 -6.37
CA ALA A 272 -16.88 -4.36 -5.28
C ALA A 272 -15.40 -4.04 -5.01
N ILE A 273 -14.50 -4.97 -5.35
CA ILE A 273 -13.06 -4.81 -5.21
C ILE A 273 -12.40 -5.06 -6.55
N LEU A 274 -11.60 -4.11 -7.02
CA LEU A 274 -10.95 -4.19 -8.32
C LEU A 274 -9.50 -3.67 -8.29
N ASP A 275 -8.53 -4.54 -8.52
CA ASP A 275 -7.13 -4.15 -8.75
C ASP A 275 -6.74 -4.50 -10.18
N ILE A 276 -6.56 -3.51 -11.04
CA ILE A 276 -6.23 -3.72 -12.45
C ILE A 276 -5.30 -2.64 -13.00
N GLN A 277 -4.67 -2.97 -14.13
CA GLN A 277 -3.88 -2.05 -14.93
C GLN A 277 -4.50 -1.88 -16.30
N PHE A 278 -4.65 -0.64 -16.74
CA PHE A 278 -5.09 -0.27 -18.09
C PHE A 278 -3.89 -0.17 -19.03
N GLN A 279 -4.14 -0.49 -20.30
CA GLN A 279 -3.10 -0.45 -21.35
C GLN A 279 -2.73 1.00 -21.71
N GLU A 280 -3.73 1.86 -21.85
CA GLU A 280 -3.59 3.27 -22.21
C GLU A 280 -4.41 4.15 -21.26
N LEU A 281 -4.01 5.41 -21.12
CA LEU A 281 -4.75 6.43 -20.36
C LEU A 281 -6.20 6.57 -20.85
N SER A 282 -6.42 6.48 -22.16
CA SER A 282 -7.75 6.54 -22.77
C SER A 282 -8.70 5.46 -22.22
N ASN A 283 -8.19 4.27 -21.89
CA ASN A 283 -8.98 3.16 -21.34
C ASN A 283 -9.37 3.44 -19.89
N PHE A 284 -8.44 3.99 -19.09
CA PHE A 284 -8.73 4.46 -17.74
C PHE A 284 -9.79 5.57 -17.76
N LEU A 285 -9.63 6.58 -18.61
CA LEU A 285 -10.58 7.69 -18.72
C LEU A 285 -11.97 7.21 -19.16
N GLN A 286 -12.05 6.24 -20.06
CA GLN A 286 -13.32 5.63 -20.46
C GLN A 286 -13.98 4.89 -19.29
N HIS A 287 -13.21 4.14 -18.51
CA HIS A 287 -13.71 3.51 -17.28
C HIS A 287 -14.17 4.57 -16.26
N ALA A 288 -13.40 5.64 -16.08
CA ALA A 288 -13.74 6.73 -15.18
C ALA A 288 -15.07 7.40 -15.58
N LYS A 289 -15.29 7.66 -16.87
CA LYS A 289 -16.54 8.24 -17.39
C LYS A 289 -17.78 7.33 -17.22
N SER A 290 -17.60 6.03 -17.00
CA SER A 290 -18.71 5.10 -16.76
C SER A 290 -19.34 5.22 -15.36
N ASN A 291 -18.71 5.96 -14.44
CA ASN A 291 -19.08 6.10 -13.02
C ASN A 291 -19.17 4.76 -12.26
N LYS A 292 -18.65 3.65 -12.80
CA LYS A 292 -18.76 2.33 -12.16
C LYS A 292 -17.97 2.21 -10.87
N TRP A 293 -16.83 2.89 -10.80
CA TRP A 293 -15.99 2.95 -9.61
C TRP A 293 -16.69 3.57 -8.40
N GLN A 294 -17.75 4.37 -8.56
CA GLN A 294 -18.56 4.89 -7.42
C GLN A 294 -19.27 3.77 -6.64
N THR A 295 -19.47 2.61 -7.26
CA THR A 295 -20.06 1.43 -6.60
C THR A 295 -19.01 0.51 -5.99
N MET A 296 -17.73 0.74 -6.29
CA MET A 296 -16.62 -0.03 -5.75
C MET A 296 -16.31 0.42 -4.33
N LYS A 297 -15.98 -0.55 -3.47
CA LYS A 297 -15.58 -0.34 -2.09
C LYS A 297 -14.08 -0.09 -1.96
N ARG A 298 -13.31 -0.80 -2.78
CA ARG A 298 -11.85 -0.66 -2.86
C ARG A 298 -11.45 -0.82 -4.31
N PHE A 299 -10.54 0.00 -4.78
CA PHE A 299 -9.92 -0.22 -6.07
C PHE A 299 -8.45 0.15 -6.06
N PHE A 300 -7.71 -0.47 -6.95
CA PHE A 300 -6.38 -0.03 -7.34
C PHE A 300 -6.38 0.04 -8.85
N LEU A 301 -6.41 1.24 -9.40
CA LEU A 301 -6.52 1.48 -10.83
C LEU A 301 -5.23 2.11 -11.31
N ALA A 302 -4.49 1.38 -12.14
CA ALA A 302 -3.21 1.86 -12.63
C ALA A 302 -3.18 2.01 -14.15
N VAL A 303 -2.41 2.98 -14.62
CA VAL A 303 -2.05 3.16 -16.04
C VAL A 303 -0.54 3.23 -16.11
N GLY A 304 0.08 2.57 -17.11
CA GLY A 304 1.51 2.72 -17.36
C GLY A 304 2.37 1.53 -16.98
N ARG A 305 3.69 1.75 -17.00
CA ARG A 305 4.72 0.70 -16.87
C ARG A 305 5.17 0.46 -15.43
N TYR A 306 5.21 1.50 -14.62
CA TYR A 306 5.59 1.43 -13.22
C TYR A 306 4.34 1.37 -12.38
N VAL A 307 4.28 0.36 -11.52
CA VAL A 307 3.22 0.23 -10.53
C VAL A 307 3.86 0.01 -9.17
N SER A 308 3.53 0.90 -8.25
CA SER A 308 3.95 0.93 -6.86
C SER A 308 3.57 -0.36 -6.13
N ARG A 309 3.93 -0.47 -4.85
CA ARG A 309 3.53 -1.62 -4.05
C ARG A 309 2.03 -1.52 -3.75
N MET A 310 1.35 -2.66 -3.74
CA MET A 310 -0.09 -2.77 -3.49
C MET A 310 -0.51 -1.92 -2.27
N ALA A 311 -1.51 -1.06 -2.48
CA ALA A 311 -2.11 -0.25 -1.44
C ALA A 311 -3.35 -0.96 -0.87
N GLU A 312 -3.54 -0.94 0.45
CA GLU A 312 -4.78 -1.45 1.07
C GLU A 312 -5.94 -0.44 0.98
N CYS A 313 -5.67 0.77 0.52
CA CYS A 313 -6.65 1.84 0.30
C CYS A 313 -7.06 1.94 -1.17
N SER A 314 -8.12 2.71 -1.43
CA SER A 314 -8.53 3.06 -2.80
C SER A 314 -7.47 3.96 -3.46
N CYS A 315 -6.84 3.47 -4.52
CA CYS A 315 -5.65 4.07 -5.12
C CYS A 315 -5.78 4.22 -6.64
N VAL A 316 -5.32 5.37 -7.16
CA VAL A 316 -5.11 5.59 -8.58
C VAL A 316 -3.63 5.86 -8.84
N GLU A 317 -3.03 5.13 -9.77
CA GLU A 317 -1.64 5.31 -10.16
C GLU A 317 -1.51 5.55 -11.67
N ILE A 318 -0.77 6.59 -12.05
CA ILE A 318 -0.62 7.00 -13.44
C ILE A 318 0.86 7.15 -13.72
N GLY A 319 1.38 6.25 -14.54
CA GLY A 319 2.80 6.12 -14.87
C GLY A 319 3.09 6.38 -16.35
N GLY A 320 4.07 7.22 -16.68
CA GLY A 320 4.58 7.33 -18.06
C GLY A 320 3.58 7.89 -19.08
N CYS A 321 2.62 8.71 -18.64
CA CYS A 321 1.57 9.29 -19.46
C CYS A 321 1.86 10.76 -19.82
N ASP A 322 1.37 11.20 -20.99
CA ASP A 322 1.26 12.62 -21.28
C ASP A 322 -0.09 13.12 -20.75
N LEU A 323 -0.02 13.96 -19.71
CA LEU A 323 -1.19 14.54 -19.04
C LEU A 323 -1.38 16.00 -19.41
N ILE A 324 -0.67 16.49 -20.43
CA ILE A 324 -0.82 17.85 -20.95
C ILE A 324 -2.03 17.90 -21.89
N GLY A 325 -2.85 18.95 -21.77
CA GLY A 325 -4.01 19.22 -22.65
C GLY A 325 -5.38 18.90 -22.03
N GLU A 326 -6.42 19.61 -22.50
CA GLU A 326 -7.78 19.53 -21.94
C GLU A 326 -8.48 18.17 -22.18
N GLU A 327 -8.04 17.39 -23.17
CA GLU A 327 -8.61 16.08 -23.48
C GLU A 327 -8.24 15.00 -22.44
N ASN A 328 -7.19 15.24 -21.65
CA ASN A 328 -6.66 14.32 -20.63
C ASN A 328 -7.09 14.67 -19.21
N GLN A 329 -8.21 15.39 -19.03
CA GLN A 329 -8.78 15.69 -17.72
C GLN A 329 -9.05 14.40 -16.92
N LEU A 330 -8.19 14.15 -15.92
CA LEU A 330 -8.34 13.01 -15.02
C LEU A 330 -9.57 13.18 -14.15
N LEU A 331 -10.56 12.33 -14.38
CA LEU A 331 -11.70 12.14 -13.48
C LEU A 331 -11.29 11.10 -12.45
N LEU A 332 -11.09 11.53 -11.21
CA LEU A 332 -10.83 10.62 -10.11
C LEU A 332 -12.14 10.30 -9.39
N PRO A 333 -12.36 9.05 -8.98
CA PRO A 333 -12.33 8.81 -7.55
C PRO A 333 -12.88 9.78 -6.49
N ASP A 334 -14.18 10.01 -6.29
CA ASP A 334 -14.65 10.60 -5.02
C ASP A 334 -14.15 9.79 -3.80
N THR A 335 -14.11 8.46 -3.91
CA THR A 335 -13.54 7.57 -2.88
C THR A 335 -12.04 7.27 -3.06
N THR A 336 -11.33 7.99 -3.94
CA THR A 336 -9.87 7.83 -4.06
C THR A 336 -9.21 8.39 -2.82
N GLN A 337 -8.40 7.55 -2.19
CA GLN A 337 -7.68 7.86 -0.96
C GLN A 337 -6.21 8.17 -1.26
N ARG A 338 -5.62 7.50 -2.26
CA ARG A 338 -4.24 7.72 -2.69
C ARG A 338 -4.14 7.99 -4.20
N LEU A 339 -3.39 9.02 -4.57
CA LEU A 339 -3.05 9.33 -5.96
C LEU A 339 -1.53 9.27 -6.13
N VAL A 340 -1.07 8.52 -7.12
CA VAL A 340 0.36 8.42 -7.49
C VAL A 340 0.51 8.82 -8.95
N ILE A 341 1.38 9.78 -9.24
CA ILE A 341 1.71 10.20 -10.60
C ILE A 341 3.22 10.07 -10.79
N SER A 342 3.65 9.18 -11.68
CA SER A 342 5.07 8.85 -11.87
C SER A 342 5.47 8.97 -13.34
N ASP A 343 6.67 9.48 -13.63
CA ASP A 343 7.23 9.53 -14.99
C ASP A 343 6.32 10.23 -16.05
N CYS A 344 5.40 11.09 -15.62
CA CYS A 344 4.42 11.72 -16.51
C CYS A 344 4.88 13.10 -17.02
N GLN A 345 4.30 13.56 -18.13
CA GLN A 345 4.36 14.98 -18.49
C GLN A 345 3.14 15.70 -17.93
N ILE A 346 3.36 16.69 -17.07
CA ILE A 346 2.32 17.42 -16.34
C ILE A 346 2.76 18.87 -16.15
N SER A 347 1.87 19.83 -16.41
CA SER A 347 2.16 21.26 -16.21
C SER A 347 1.81 21.74 -14.79
N SER A 348 0.70 21.25 -14.24
CA SER A 348 0.20 21.60 -12.91
C SER A 348 -0.75 20.51 -12.42
N LEU A 349 -0.79 20.29 -11.10
CA LEU A 349 -1.76 19.39 -10.46
C LEU A 349 -3.19 19.95 -10.53
N TRP A 350 -3.33 21.27 -10.62
CA TRP A 350 -4.62 21.95 -10.59
C TRP A 350 -5.62 21.42 -11.62
N HIS A 351 -5.12 21.08 -12.81
CA HIS A 351 -5.95 20.56 -13.90
C HIS A 351 -6.75 19.31 -13.51
N PHE A 352 -6.28 18.54 -12.54
CA PHE A 352 -6.94 17.33 -12.05
C PHE A 352 -7.72 17.59 -10.78
N THR A 353 -7.17 18.42 -9.88
CA THR A 353 -7.77 18.66 -8.57
C THR A 353 -8.96 19.60 -8.63
N ARG A 354 -9.08 20.45 -9.66
CA ARG A 354 -10.26 21.32 -9.86
C ARG A 354 -11.57 20.55 -10.00
N LEU A 355 -11.50 19.31 -10.48
CA LEU A 355 -12.67 18.45 -10.67
C LEU A 355 -13.01 17.63 -9.40
N LEU A 356 -12.15 17.66 -8.38
CA LEU A 356 -12.33 16.97 -7.11
C LEU A 356 -13.27 17.79 -6.21
N HIS A 357 -14.57 17.71 -6.46
CA HIS A 357 -15.56 18.38 -5.61
C HIS A 357 -15.81 17.65 -4.29
N LYS A 358 -15.49 16.34 -4.18
CA LYS A 358 -15.76 15.46 -3.02
C LYS A 358 -14.78 14.27 -2.91
N SER A 359 -13.47 14.53 -2.89
CA SER A 359 -12.49 13.44 -2.80
C SER A 359 -12.07 13.14 -1.37
N GLU A 360 -12.00 11.86 -0.98
CA GLU A 360 -11.38 11.38 0.26
C GLU A 360 -9.85 11.30 0.18
N LEU A 361 -9.23 12.06 -0.74
CA LEU A 361 -7.81 12.01 -1.03
C LEU A 361 -6.99 12.44 0.20
N TYR A 362 -6.31 11.48 0.82
CA TYR A 362 -5.45 11.73 1.98
C TYR A 362 -3.97 11.83 1.60
N ARG A 363 -3.52 11.10 0.55
CA ARG A 363 -2.11 11.04 0.13
C ARG A 363 -1.95 11.25 -1.37
N CYS A 364 -1.03 12.14 -1.74
CA CYS A 364 -0.63 12.40 -3.12
C CYS A 364 0.89 12.26 -3.27
N GLU A 365 1.31 11.47 -4.25
CA GLU A 365 2.72 11.18 -4.55
C GLU A 365 3.00 11.56 -6.01
N ILE A 366 4.04 12.36 -6.24
CA ILE A 366 4.45 12.80 -7.57
C ILE A 366 5.93 12.51 -7.72
N ASP A 367 6.28 11.69 -8.70
CA ASP A 367 7.65 11.22 -8.88
C ASP A 367 8.10 11.37 -10.33
N SER A 368 9.31 11.88 -10.56
CA SER A 368 10.00 11.85 -11.85
C SER A 368 9.22 12.48 -13.02
N CYS A 369 8.29 13.40 -12.72
CA CYS A 369 7.44 14.05 -13.71
C CYS A 369 8.13 15.26 -14.38
N LYS A 370 7.79 15.53 -15.65
CA LYS A 370 8.42 16.56 -16.49
C LYS A 370 7.46 17.70 -16.81
N ASN A 371 8.02 18.86 -17.16
CA ASN A 371 7.30 20.10 -17.54
C ASN A 371 6.53 20.79 -16.40
N MET A 372 6.71 20.34 -15.16
CA MET A 372 6.09 20.93 -13.99
C MET A 372 7.04 21.95 -13.36
N GLU A 373 6.76 23.24 -13.57
CA GLU A 373 7.51 24.34 -12.96
C GLU A 373 7.00 24.69 -11.55
N TYR A 374 5.71 24.44 -11.29
CA TYR A 374 5.03 24.67 -10.02
C TYR A 374 3.92 23.64 -9.81
N LEU A 375 3.54 23.36 -8.56
CA LEU A 375 2.41 22.47 -8.27
C LEU A 375 1.07 23.19 -8.41
N MET A 376 1.03 24.45 -7.95
CA MET A 376 -0.16 25.28 -7.84
C MET A 376 0.12 26.75 -8.15
N ALA A 377 -0.89 27.47 -8.66
CA ALA A 377 -0.85 28.90 -8.97
C ALA A 377 -1.92 29.69 -8.19
N GLU A 378 -1.91 31.02 -8.35
CA GLU A 378 -2.78 31.97 -7.64
C GLU A 378 -4.27 31.60 -7.70
N GLU A 379 -4.95 31.77 -6.56
CA GLU A 379 -6.40 31.56 -6.41
C GLU A 379 -6.90 30.11 -6.64
N GLU A 380 -6.01 29.13 -6.76
CA GLU A 380 -6.37 27.73 -6.93
C GLU A 380 -6.66 27.05 -5.56
N PRO A 381 -7.90 26.60 -5.25
CA PRO A 381 -8.20 25.77 -4.08
C PRO A 381 -7.70 24.34 -4.28
N LEU A 382 -6.39 24.13 -4.20
CA LEU A 382 -5.82 22.78 -4.23
C LEU A 382 -6.00 22.08 -2.89
N LEU A 383 -6.71 20.96 -2.94
CA LEU A 383 -6.55 19.81 -2.05
C LEU A 383 -6.61 20.15 -0.54
N PRO A 384 -7.69 20.79 -0.05
CA PRO A 384 -7.80 21.22 1.35
C PRO A 384 -7.64 20.07 2.36
N ASP A 385 -8.03 18.86 1.97
CA ASP A 385 -8.15 17.71 2.87
C ASP A 385 -6.97 16.71 2.77
N ILE A 386 -5.97 16.99 1.92
CA ILE A 386 -4.76 16.15 1.85
C ILE A 386 -3.96 16.25 3.14
N LYS A 387 -3.49 15.08 3.61
CA LYS A 387 -2.66 14.93 4.80
C LYS A 387 -1.19 14.66 4.47
N GLU A 388 -0.92 13.98 3.36
CA GLU A 388 0.43 13.59 2.98
C GLU A 388 0.71 13.99 1.52
N LEU A 389 1.78 14.76 1.32
CA LEU A 389 2.24 15.17 0.00
C LEU A 389 3.71 14.79 -0.17
N GLU A 390 4.01 13.99 -1.19
CA GLU A 390 5.35 13.53 -1.53
C GLU A 390 5.71 13.95 -2.95
N ILE A 391 6.84 14.62 -3.12
CA ILE A 391 7.29 15.17 -4.40
C ILE A 391 8.76 14.79 -4.62
N CYS A 392 9.00 13.92 -5.58
CA CYS A 392 10.31 13.36 -5.84
C CYS A 392 10.77 13.61 -7.29
N TYR A 393 12.04 13.94 -7.45
CA TYR A 393 12.75 13.98 -8.74
C TYR A 393 12.07 14.79 -9.84
N ILE A 394 11.53 15.97 -9.50
CA ILE A 394 10.92 16.88 -10.48
C ILE A 394 12.00 17.86 -10.99
N PRO A 395 12.53 17.68 -12.23
CA PRO A 395 13.73 18.39 -12.69
C PRO A 395 13.49 19.87 -13.00
N GLU A 396 12.26 20.26 -13.33
CA GLU A 396 11.89 21.63 -13.71
C GLU A 396 11.21 22.41 -12.57
N LEU A 397 11.02 21.80 -11.39
CA LEU A 397 10.28 22.42 -10.30
C LEU A 397 11.05 23.60 -9.72
N LEU A 398 10.47 24.80 -9.86
CA LEU A 398 11.06 26.05 -9.39
C LEU A 398 10.50 26.48 -8.03
N VAL A 399 9.20 26.30 -7.82
CA VAL A 399 8.48 26.65 -6.58
C VAL A 399 7.32 25.69 -6.37
N LEU A 400 6.94 25.38 -5.12
CA LEU A 400 5.73 24.59 -4.87
C LEU A 400 4.45 25.38 -5.20
N CYS A 401 4.41 26.67 -4.84
CA CYS A 401 3.28 27.56 -5.06
C CYS A 401 3.74 28.83 -5.78
N LYS A 402 3.12 29.12 -6.94
CA LYS A 402 3.35 30.34 -7.70
C LYS A 402 2.31 31.40 -7.32
N GLY A 403 2.77 32.47 -6.66
CA GLY A 403 1.90 33.55 -6.17
C GLY A 403 1.22 33.25 -4.83
N ILE A 404 0.14 33.96 -4.52
CA ILE A 404 -0.57 33.85 -3.22
C ILE A 404 -1.50 32.63 -3.23
N PRO A 405 -1.29 31.63 -2.36
CA PRO A 405 -2.16 30.46 -2.26
C PRO A 405 -3.54 30.86 -1.71
N SER A 406 -4.57 30.12 -2.12
CA SER A 406 -5.90 30.27 -1.53
C SER A 406 -5.87 29.96 -0.02
N PRO A 407 -6.70 30.62 0.82
CA PRO A 407 -6.69 30.41 2.27
C PRO A 407 -6.94 28.97 2.73
N ASP A 408 -7.57 28.15 1.88
CA ASP A 408 -7.89 26.75 2.14
C ASP A 408 -6.85 25.76 1.61
N ALA A 409 -5.84 26.24 0.86
CA ALA A 409 -4.81 25.37 0.28
C ALA A 409 -4.05 24.59 1.35
N LEU A 410 -4.03 23.26 1.22
CA LEU A 410 -3.23 22.36 2.06
C LEU A 410 -3.46 22.51 3.57
N LYS A 411 -4.61 23.04 4.02
CA LYS A 411 -4.87 23.33 5.45
C LYS A 411 -4.81 22.10 6.36
N SER A 412 -5.07 20.91 5.80
CA SER A 412 -5.05 19.63 6.52
C SER A 412 -3.72 18.88 6.41
N LEU A 413 -2.72 19.45 5.74
CA LEU A 413 -1.45 18.78 5.48
C LEU A 413 -0.72 18.47 6.79
N GLU A 414 -0.40 17.20 7.01
CA GLU A 414 0.31 16.68 8.18
C GLU A 414 1.77 16.34 7.85
N SER A 415 2.07 15.91 6.63
CA SER A 415 3.41 15.54 6.19
C SER A 415 3.73 16.05 4.79
N LEU A 416 4.87 16.72 4.64
CA LEU A 416 5.44 17.16 3.37
C LEU A 416 6.83 16.55 3.17
N GLU A 417 7.00 15.81 2.08
CA GLU A 417 8.27 15.22 1.68
C GLU A 417 8.67 15.69 0.27
N VAL A 418 9.88 16.26 0.15
CA VAL A 418 10.45 16.70 -1.14
C VAL A 418 11.86 16.14 -1.32
N CYS A 419 12.09 15.41 -2.40
CA CYS A 419 13.37 14.75 -2.66
C CYS A 419 13.87 14.99 -4.09
N GLY A 420 15.13 15.35 -4.29
CA GLY A 420 15.77 15.33 -5.61
C GLY A 420 15.25 16.36 -6.62
N CYS A 421 14.65 17.47 -6.15
CA CYS A 421 14.19 18.58 -6.99
C CYS A 421 15.30 19.63 -7.09
N ASP A 422 16.24 19.45 -8.02
CA ASP A 422 17.50 20.20 -8.04
C ASP A 422 17.37 21.70 -8.34
N LYS A 423 16.34 22.14 -9.07
CA LYS A 423 16.10 23.56 -9.40
C LYS A 423 15.28 24.32 -8.35
N LEU A 424 14.78 23.63 -7.32
CA LEU A 424 13.96 24.22 -6.28
C LEU A 424 14.84 25.01 -5.32
N GLU A 425 14.77 26.34 -5.40
CA GLU A 425 15.58 27.23 -4.54
C GLU A 425 14.97 27.38 -3.13
N TYR A 426 13.65 27.31 -3.02
CA TYR A 426 12.89 27.49 -1.77
C TYR A 426 11.75 26.47 -1.69
N LEU A 427 11.50 25.87 -0.52
CA LEU A 427 10.41 24.90 -0.37
C LEU A 427 9.04 25.59 -0.35
N LEU A 428 8.82 26.52 0.59
CA LEU A 428 7.51 27.15 0.83
C LEU A 428 7.63 28.66 1.06
N PRO A 429 6.62 29.45 0.65
CA PRO A 429 6.48 30.83 1.11
C PRO A 429 6.10 30.89 2.59
N ALA A 430 6.58 31.92 3.29
CA ALA A 430 6.24 32.19 4.68
C ALA A 430 4.71 32.20 4.94
N ARG A 431 3.91 32.84 4.08
CA ARG A 431 2.44 32.84 4.17
C ARG A 431 1.81 31.45 4.06
N LEU A 432 2.27 30.63 3.12
CA LEU A 432 1.76 29.26 2.98
C LEU A 432 2.09 28.45 4.22
N LEU A 433 3.32 28.56 4.71
CA LEU A 433 3.76 27.87 5.92
C LEU A 433 2.88 28.21 7.14
N GLN A 434 2.45 29.47 7.30
CA GLN A 434 1.53 29.89 8.37
C GLN A 434 0.10 29.32 8.23
N GLN A 435 -0.31 28.92 7.03
CA GLN A 435 -1.61 28.29 6.78
C GLN A 435 -1.61 26.79 7.14
N LEU A 436 -0.43 26.14 7.11
CA LEU A 436 -0.25 24.72 7.39
C LEU A 436 -0.31 24.39 8.89
N ARG A 437 -1.46 24.64 9.52
CA ARG A 437 -1.65 24.50 10.98
C ARG A 437 -1.59 23.06 11.50
N CYS A 438 -1.76 22.08 10.61
CA CYS A 438 -1.74 20.66 10.95
C CYS A 438 -0.38 19.98 10.67
N LEU A 439 0.61 20.73 10.17
CA LEU A 439 1.87 20.17 9.69
C LEU A 439 2.71 19.61 10.84
N LYS A 440 2.96 18.30 10.81
CA LYS A 440 3.72 17.54 11.80
C LYS A 440 5.12 17.18 11.32
N SER A 441 5.30 16.97 10.02
CA SER A 441 6.57 16.51 9.44
C SER A 441 6.94 17.26 8.18
N ILE A 442 8.18 17.75 8.13
CA ILE A 442 8.83 18.25 6.90
C ILE A 442 10.08 17.40 6.66
N SER A 443 10.19 16.82 5.48
CA SER A 443 11.37 16.10 5.01
C SER A 443 11.84 16.67 3.67
N VAL A 444 13.08 17.15 3.61
CA VAL A 444 13.69 17.63 2.37
C VAL A 444 15.03 16.94 2.15
N SER A 445 15.23 16.35 0.98
CA SER A 445 16.49 15.65 0.69
C SER A 445 17.01 15.81 -0.74
N SER A 446 18.33 15.88 -0.89
CA SER A 446 19.03 15.86 -2.19
C SER A 446 18.58 16.93 -3.20
N CYS A 447 18.09 18.10 -2.77
CA CYS A 447 17.78 19.24 -3.63
C CYS A 447 18.98 20.20 -3.68
N ARG A 448 19.74 20.19 -4.78
CA ARG A 448 21.08 20.82 -4.80
C ARG A 448 21.09 22.34 -4.72
N GLN A 449 20.18 23.04 -5.41
CA GLN A 449 20.15 24.52 -5.47
C GLN A 449 19.31 25.16 -4.36
N MET A 450 18.85 24.38 -3.39
CA MET A 450 18.00 24.91 -2.32
C MET A 450 18.80 25.85 -1.42
N LYS A 451 18.38 27.11 -1.34
CA LYS A 451 19.02 28.17 -0.54
C LYS A 451 18.45 28.21 0.87
N GLU A 452 17.13 28.18 0.98
CA GLU A 452 16.40 28.17 2.25
C GLU A 452 15.17 27.24 2.18
N ILE A 453 14.72 26.73 3.33
CA ILE A 453 13.47 25.95 3.37
C ILE A 453 12.28 26.89 3.22
N VAL A 454 12.29 28.03 3.92
CA VAL A 454 11.23 29.03 3.85
C VAL A 454 11.74 30.27 3.14
N GLY A 455 11.21 30.54 1.95
CA GLY A 455 11.60 31.70 1.16
C GLY A 455 10.79 32.96 1.50
N GLU A 456 11.43 34.12 1.36
CA GLU A 456 10.73 35.41 1.38
C GLU A 456 9.91 35.59 0.10
N GLU A 457 8.77 36.27 0.22
CA GLU A 457 7.84 36.51 -0.89
C GLU A 457 8.51 37.26 -2.06
N GLU A 458 9.39 38.21 -1.74
CA GLU A 458 10.14 38.99 -2.74
C GLU A 458 11.08 38.12 -3.56
N GLU A 459 11.75 37.16 -2.91
CA GLU A 459 12.71 36.24 -3.55
C GLU A 459 12.01 35.20 -4.43
N MET A 460 10.71 34.95 -4.18
CA MET A 460 9.88 34.04 -4.96
C MET A 460 8.97 34.75 -5.98
N GLY A 461 9.16 36.06 -6.19
CA GLY A 461 8.42 36.83 -7.20
C GLY A 461 6.95 37.11 -6.86
N ILE A 462 6.58 37.06 -5.57
CA ILE A 462 5.22 37.36 -5.07
C ILE A 462 5.15 38.85 -4.69
N THR A 463 4.16 39.61 -5.19
CA THR A 463 4.05 41.07 -4.95
C THR A 463 3.55 41.39 -3.54
N ARG A 464 4.27 42.28 -2.84
CA ARG A 464 3.97 42.72 -1.47
C ARG A 464 2.65 43.50 -1.38
N THR A 465 1.78 43.09 -0.46
CA THR A 465 0.98 44.01 0.35
C THR A 465 1.16 43.62 1.81
N ASP A 466 1.68 44.56 2.60
CA ASP A 466 1.90 44.54 4.04
C ASP A 466 3.27 44.04 4.52
N ASP A 467 4.05 45.00 5.02
CA ASP A 467 5.23 44.80 5.85
C ASP A 467 4.87 43.98 7.09
N ASN A 468 5.52 42.85 7.29
CA ASN A 468 5.81 42.36 8.63
C ASN A 468 7.01 41.44 8.61
N ASN A 469 8.03 41.81 9.38
CA ASN A 469 9.04 40.89 9.93
C ASN A 469 8.28 39.80 10.72
N ALA A 470 7.87 38.74 10.03
CA ALA A 470 6.92 37.78 10.54
C ALA A 470 7.64 36.67 11.32
N MET A 471 7.45 36.66 12.63
CA MET A 471 7.69 35.50 13.48
C MET A 471 6.89 34.30 12.93
N LEU A 472 7.56 33.19 12.62
CA LEU A 472 6.95 31.99 12.05
C LEU A 472 6.62 30.99 13.14
N ILE A 473 5.34 30.67 13.31
CA ILE A 473 4.87 29.76 14.37
C ILE A 473 4.38 28.46 13.73
N LEU A 474 5.13 27.38 13.97
CA LEU A 474 4.78 26.01 13.58
C LEU A 474 4.53 25.18 14.83
N SER A 475 3.36 25.36 15.43
CA SER A 475 3.03 24.79 16.74
C SER A 475 2.85 23.27 16.76
N GLN A 476 2.61 22.64 15.61
CA GLN A 476 2.39 21.20 15.48
C GLN A 476 3.58 20.43 14.89
N LEU A 477 4.64 21.12 14.44
CA LEU A 477 5.77 20.48 13.79
C LEU A 477 6.52 19.61 14.81
N GLN A 478 6.56 18.30 14.57
CA GLN A 478 7.19 17.27 15.41
C GLN A 478 8.50 16.76 14.83
N SER A 479 8.65 16.77 13.50
CA SER A 479 9.80 16.20 12.80
C SER A 479 10.29 17.15 11.70
N LEU A 480 11.59 17.45 11.72
CA LEU A 480 12.27 18.16 10.65
C LEU A 480 13.47 17.34 10.17
N VAL A 481 13.44 16.92 8.91
CA VAL A 481 14.52 16.16 8.28
C VAL A 481 15.07 16.94 7.10
N ILE A 482 16.37 17.21 7.11
CA ILE A 482 17.09 17.91 6.05
C ILE A 482 18.34 17.10 5.70
N TYR A 483 18.41 16.59 4.48
CA TYR A 483 19.48 15.70 4.08
C TYR A 483 20.11 16.09 2.74
N ASN A 484 21.44 16.16 2.68
CA ASN A 484 22.18 16.32 1.43
C ASN A 484 21.78 17.58 0.63
N LEU A 485 21.62 18.73 1.29
CA LEU A 485 21.36 20.02 0.65
C LEU A 485 22.65 20.84 0.59
N GLN A 486 23.22 20.99 -0.61
CA GLN A 486 24.58 21.53 -0.78
C GLN A 486 24.63 23.06 -0.63
N ASP A 487 23.65 23.77 -1.18
CA ASP A 487 23.62 25.25 -1.19
C ASP A 487 22.77 25.86 -0.06
N LEU A 488 22.28 25.04 0.87
CA LEU A 488 21.38 25.47 1.94
C LEU A 488 22.14 26.34 2.95
N LYS A 489 21.79 27.63 3.03
CA LYS A 489 22.43 28.61 3.92
C LYS A 489 21.68 28.80 5.23
N GLY A 490 20.36 28.63 5.19
CA GLY A 490 19.47 28.83 6.33
C GLY A 490 18.19 28.01 6.20
N ILE A 491 17.43 27.92 7.29
CA ILE A 491 16.08 27.31 7.26
C ILE A 491 15.03 28.38 6.93
N CYS A 492 15.16 29.57 7.51
CA CYS A 492 14.34 30.74 7.23
C CYS A 492 15.10 32.02 7.63
N SER A 493 14.81 33.14 6.98
CA SER A 493 15.37 34.46 7.31
C SER A 493 14.87 35.04 8.66
N GLY A 494 13.69 34.60 9.12
CA GLY A 494 13.05 35.04 10.36
C GLY A 494 13.24 34.11 11.57
N VAL A 495 12.53 34.42 12.66
CA VAL A 495 12.49 33.60 13.88
C VAL A 495 11.48 32.47 13.71
N LEU A 496 11.90 31.23 13.97
CA LEU A 496 11.05 30.04 13.89
C LEU A 496 10.71 29.50 15.29
N ILE A 497 9.41 29.38 15.59
CA ILE A 497 8.90 28.84 16.85
C ILE A 497 8.27 27.48 16.59
N CYS A 498 8.94 26.41 17.06
CA CYS A 498 8.52 25.02 16.92
C CYS A 498 8.49 24.30 18.28
N ASN A 499 7.57 24.68 19.17
CA ASN A 499 7.53 24.15 20.53
C ASN A 499 7.25 22.64 20.61
N ALA A 500 6.62 22.06 19.59
CA ALA A 500 6.30 20.63 19.50
C ALA A 500 7.39 19.79 18.82
N LEU A 501 8.50 20.39 18.39
CA LEU A 501 9.53 19.68 17.63
C LEU A 501 10.18 18.61 18.50
N GLU A 502 10.00 17.34 18.16
CA GLU A 502 10.52 16.19 18.90
C GLU A 502 11.81 15.65 18.29
N THR A 503 11.97 15.76 16.97
CA THR A 503 13.11 15.19 16.24
C THR A 503 13.65 16.16 15.20
N ILE A 504 14.98 16.32 15.18
CA ILE A 504 15.71 17.07 14.15
C ILE A 504 16.82 16.17 13.55
N ASP A 505 16.78 15.94 12.24
CA ASP A 505 17.80 15.16 11.52
C ASP A 505 18.39 16.02 10.41
N ILE A 506 19.61 16.50 10.62
CA ILE A 506 20.36 17.32 9.65
C ILE A 506 21.64 16.59 9.32
N ALA A 507 21.83 16.21 8.05
CA ALA A 507 23.06 15.58 7.61
C ALA A 507 23.44 15.97 6.19
N SER A 508 24.76 16.08 5.95
CA SER A 508 25.34 16.39 4.65
C SER A 508 24.91 17.76 4.07
N CYS A 509 24.78 18.78 4.92
CA CYS A 509 24.50 20.18 4.53
C CYS A 509 25.69 21.09 4.88
N PRO A 510 26.69 21.26 4.01
CA PRO A 510 27.95 21.92 4.35
C PRO A 510 27.84 23.43 4.55
N GLU A 511 26.93 24.11 3.84
CA GLU A 511 26.77 25.58 3.92
C GLU A 511 25.82 26.04 5.03
N LEU A 512 25.09 25.12 5.67
CA LEU A 512 24.17 25.45 6.75
C LEU A 512 24.97 25.69 8.03
N LYS A 513 25.16 26.97 8.39
CA LYS A 513 25.97 27.39 9.55
C LYS A 513 25.14 27.83 10.74
N THR A 514 23.91 28.28 10.51
CA THR A 514 23.02 28.83 11.55
C THR A 514 21.70 28.07 11.58
N LEU A 515 21.03 28.11 12.72
CA LEU A 515 19.67 27.60 12.90
C LEU A 515 18.75 28.74 13.37
N PRO A 516 17.46 28.74 13.00
CA PRO A 516 16.54 29.83 13.28
C PRO A 516 15.99 29.83 14.73
N PHE A 517 16.73 29.25 15.67
CA PHE A 517 16.36 29.14 17.08
C PHE A 517 17.14 30.16 17.91
N SER A 518 16.44 30.82 18.83
CA SER A 518 17.05 31.72 19.80
C SER A 518 16.76 31.30 21.23
N VAL A 519 17.43 31.92 22.21
CA VAL A 519 17.19 31.68 23.65
C VAL A 519 15.72 31.79 24.03
N ASP A 520 15.00 32.72 23.40
CA ASP A 520 13.59 32.99 23.69
C ASP A 520 12.65 31.99 22.99
N ASN A 521 13.15 31.19 22.03
CA ASN A 521 12.35 30.35 21.12
C ASN A 521 12.95 28.95 20.95
N LEU A 522 13.42 28.34 22.04
CA LEU A 522 13.97 27.00 22.02
C LEU A 522 12.89 25.93 21.79
N PRO A 523 13.16 24.88 21.00
CA PRO A 523 12.26 23.74 20.86
C PRO A 523 12.27 22.90 22.15
N CYS A 524 11.34 23.21 23.06
CA CYS A 524 11.27 22.59 24.39
C CYS A 524 10.93 21.09 24.37
N ALA A 525 10.25 20.60 23.33
CA ALA A 525 9.85 19.19 23.20
C ALA A 525 10.93 18.29 22.54
N LEU A 526 12.10 18.83 22.21
CA LEU A 526 13.10 18.13 21.41
C LEU A 526 13.71 16.96 22.19
N LYS A 527 13.48 15.74 21.70
CA LYS A 527 13.91 14.47 22.31
C LYS A 527 15.12 13.88 21.61
N GLU A 528 15.23 14.05 20.30
CA GLU A 528 16.29 13.44 19.49
C GLU A 528 16.91 14.43 18.52
N ARG A 529 18.25 14.41 18.43
CA ARG A 529 19.01 15.03 17.35
C ARG A 529 19.84 14.01 16.58
N ARG A 530 19.88 14.14 15.26
CA ARG A 530 20.65 13.30 14.33
C ARG A 530 21.48 14.19 13.40
N GLY A 531 22.66 13.70 13.01
CA GLY A 531 23.64 14.45 12.22
C GLY A 531 25.09 14.16 12.59
N LYS A 532 26.03 14.60 11.74
CA LYS A 532 27.48 14.47 12.00
C LYS A 532 27.89 15.36 13.17
N GLU A 533 28.80 14.87 14.02
CA GLU A 533 29.28 15.61 15.20
C GLU A 533 29.97 16.91 14.82
N GLU A 534 30.86 16.81 13.84
CA GLU A 534 31.64 17.92 13.29
C GLU A 534 30.75 19.08 12.84
N TRP A 535 29.56 18.77 12.33
CA TRP A 535 28.60 19.79 11.93
C TRP A 535 27.93 20.44 13.15
N TRP A 536 27.38 19.65 14.08
CA TRP A 536 26.74 20.18 15.30
C TRP A 536 27.69 21.05 16.15
N ASP A 537 28.98 20.72 16.17
CA ASP A 537 30.02 21.50 16.86
C ASP A 537 30.34 22.82 16.16
N ALA A 538 30.22 22.86 14.82
CA ALA A 538 30.53 24.00 13.98
C ALA A 538 29.35 24.98 13.79
N VAL A 539 28.13 24.62 14.22
CA VAL A 539 26.96 25.51 14.17
C VAL A 539 27.22 26.78 14.96
N GLU A 540 26.94 27.92 14.35
CA GLU A 540 26.98 29.24 14.96
C GLU A 540 25.68 29.49 15.73
N TRP A 541 25.78 29.59 17.05
CA TRP A 541 24.64 29.81 17.94
C TRP A 541 24.56 31.28 18.35
N ASP A 542 23.33 31.83 18.40
CA ASP A 542 23.04 33.20 18.85
C ASP A 542 23.49 33.46 20.31
N HIS A 543 23.43 32.43 21.15
CA HIS A 543 23.74 32.53 22.57
C HIS A 543 24.23 31.19 23.15
N PRO A 544 25.14 31.19 24.15
CA PRO A 544 25.65 29.96 24.77
C PRO A 544 24.57 29.03 25.37
N ARG A 545 23.45 29.60 25.84
CA ARG A 545 22.30 28.81 26.34
C ARG A 545 21.62 27.99 25.24
N THR A 546 21.55 28.53 24.02
CA THR A 546 20.99 27.83 22.88
C THR A 546 21.83 26.60 22.57
N LYS A 547 23.16 26.76 22.50
CA LYS A 547 24.10 25.64 22.37
C LYS A 547 23.92 24.58 23.47
N ALA A 548 23.88 25.02 24.74
CA ALA A 548 23.72 24.13 25.88
C ALA A 548 22.42 23.31 25.84
N HIS A 549 21.32 23.89 25.34
CA HIS A 549 20.05 23.18 25.14
C HIS A 549 20.23 22.01 24.17
N PHE A 550 20.76 22.26 22.97
CA PHE A 550 20.97 21.21 21.97
C PHE A 550 22.01 20.18 22.41
N ASP A 551 23.06 20.59 23.12
CA ASP A 551 24.10 19.68 23.61
C ASP A 551 23.58 18.67 24.64
N SER A 552 22.54 19.03 25.40
CA SER A 552 21.90 18.14 26.37
C SER A 552 21.05 17.02 25.76
N ILE A 553 20.75 17.09 24.46
CA ILE A 553 19.80 16.20 23.79
C ILE A 553 20.50 14.92 23.29
N PRO A 554 19.93 13.72 23.55
CA PRO A 554 20.49 12.45 23.11
C PRO A 554 20.75 12.38 21.60
N LYS A 555 21.94 11.88 21.24
CA LYS A 555 22.36 11.65 19.85
C LYS A 555 22.14 10.19 19.46
N MET A 556 21.45 9.95 18.35
CA MET A 556 21.31 8.61 17.74
C MET A 556 22.31 8.44 16.59
N ARG A 557 22.98 7.28 16.52
CA ARG A 557 24.11 7.02 15.60
C ARG A 557 23.72 6.70 14.14
N ARG A 558 22.44 6.66 13.77
CA ARG A 558 22.01 6.35 12.39
C ARG A 558 20.86 7.25 11.94
N SER A 559 21.02 7.93 10.80
CA SER A 559 19.92 8.62 10.13
C SER A 559 18.91 7.59 9.60
N ARG A 560 17.61 7.94 9.58
CA ARG A 560 16.56 7.08 9.01
C ARG A 560 16.79 6.80 7.52
N TYR A 561 17.56 7.65 6.83
CA TYR A 561 17.73 7.64 5.38
C TYR A 561 19.08 7.06 4.88
N GLU A 562 19.98 6.61 5.76
CA GLU A 562 21.20 5.89 5.34
C GLU A 562 20.92 4.60 4.55
N HIS A 563 19.68 4.09 4.54
CA HIS A 563 19.31 2.86 3.84
C HIS A 563 18.33 3.03 2.66
N ILE A 564 17.76 4.22 2.43
CA ILE A 564 16.69 4.39 1.43
C ILE A 564 17.23 4.84 0.06
N TYR A 565 18.36 5.55 0.01
CA TYR A 565 18.90 6.13 -1.23
C TYR A 565 20.33 5.67 -1.60
N LEU A 566 20.84 4.59 -0.97
CA LEU A 566 22.16 4.01 -1.28
C LEU A 566 22.15 2.95 -2.39
N THR A 567 21.05 2.77 -3.11
CA THR A 567 21.05 2.06 -4.39
C THR A 567 20.96 3.08 -5.52
N GLN A 568 22.12 3.62 -5.91
CA GLN A 568 22.33 4.23 -7.23
C GLN A 568 22.22 3.17 -8.33
#